data_AF-A0A016SVX7-F1
#
_entry.id   AF-A0A016SVX7-F1
#
_cell.length_a   1.000
_cell.length_b   1.000
_cell.length_c   1.000
_cell.angle_alpha   90.00
_cell.angle_beta   90.00
_cell.angle_gamma   90.00
#
_symmetry.space_group_name_H-M   'P 1'
#
loop_
_entity.id
_entity.type
_entity.pdbx_description
1 polymer ?
#
loop_
_entity_poly.entity_id
_entity_poly.type
_entity_poly.pdbx_seq_one_letter_code
_entity_poly.pdbx_strand_id
1 'polypeptide(L)'
;MDRFPSKTSSQHQFSEEIFLSGAVNMDREASVRVLNIGLGAGYVNSYLHHHFPKMEITIVEIDPKMVEIARKWFDLTLDDRQRIVIGDGLEYIKKAVEKGEKYDVVLLDACNMGENGACPLWDMMNKEIARTFSSLLTERGALISNVFNFAGKTIKMGKKVVF
;
A
#
# COMPACT_ATOMS: atom_id res chain seq x y z
N MET A 1 -25.74 -2.87 -25.55
CA MET A 1 -26.10 -3.05 -24.12
C MET A 1 -25.07 -4.04 -23.63
N ASP A 2 -23.87 -3.52 -23.38
CA ASP A 2 -22.66 -4.32 -23.47
C ASP A 2 -22.19 -4.70 -22.08
N ARG A 3 -21.91 -5.99 -21.95
CA ARG A 3 -21.68 -6.70 -20.69
C ARG A 3 -20.52 -6.05 -19.93
N PHE A 4 -20.82 -5.54 -18.74
CA PHE A 4 -19.81 -5.27 -17.72
C PHE A 4 -18.98 -6.53 -17.47
N PRO A 5 -17.63 -6.47 -17.45
CA PRO A 5 -16.82 -7.59 -17.04
C PRO A 5 -17.05 -7.86 -15.55
N SER A 6 -17.53 -9.05 -15.21
CA SER A 6 -18.01 -9.44 -13.87
C SER A 6 -16.91 -9.74 -12.83
N LYS A 7 -15.68 -9.26 -13.04
CA LYS A 7 -14.56 -9.38 -12.08
C LYS A 7 -13.68 -8.13 -12.14
N THR A 8 -13.84 -7.24 -11.17
CA THR A 8 -12.92 -6.13 -10.94
C THR A 8 -11.55 -6.68 -10.53
N SER A 9 -10.45 -6.08 -10.99
CA SER A 9 -9.09 -6.56 -10.66
C SER A 9 -8.79 -6.39 -9.16
N SER A 10 -7.93 -7.25 -8.60
CA SER A 10 -7.53 -7.16 -7.18
C SER A 10 -6.94 -5.79 -6.82
N GLN A 11 -6.22 -5.19 -7.76
CA GLN A 11 -5.62 -3.87 -7.61
C GLN A 11 -6.67 -2.74 -7.53
N HIS A 12 -7.78 -2.87 -8.23
CA HIS A 12 -8.89 -1.92 -8.11
C HIS A 12 -9.59 -2.05 -6.75
N GLN A 13 -9.83 -3.29 -6.29
CA GLN A 13 -10.38 -3.53 -4.96
C GLN A 13 -9.48 -2.95 -3.87
N PHE A 14 -8.17 -3.14 -3.98
CA PHE A 14 -7.20 -2.61 -3.01
C PHE A 14 -7.23 -1.08 -2.92
N SER A 15 -7.43 -0.37 -4.04
CA SER A 15 -7.62 1.08 -4.03
C SER A 15 -8.96 1.51 -3.40
N GLU A 16 -10.03 0.72 -3.54
CA GLU A 16 -11.34 1.03 -2.94
C GLU A 16 -11.35 0.80 -1.42
N GLU A 17 -10.58 -0.17 -0.92
CA GLU A 17 -10.48 -0.47 0.52
C GLU A 17 -10.03 0.74 1.36
N ILE A 18 -9.28 1.67 0.75
CA ILE A 18 -8.90 2.95 1.37
C ILE A 18 -10.13 3.70 1.88
N PHE A 19 -11.17 3.76 1.04
CA PHE A 19 -12.40 4.47 1.35
C PHE A 19 -13.35 3.63 2.20
N LEU A 20 -13.44 2.33 1.92
CA LEU A 20 -14.31 1.42 2.68
C LEU A 20 -13.86 1.23 4.13
N SER A 21 -12.55 1.40 4.41
CA SER A 21 -12.01 1.34 5.77
C SER A 21 -12.60 2.42 6.71
N GLY A 22 -13.05 3.54 6.13
CA GLY A 22 -13.48 4.75 6.85
C GLY A 22 -12.33 5.69 7.24
N ALA A 23 -11.08 5.36 6.91
CA ALA A 23 -9.92 6.22 7.19
C ALA A 23 -9.90 7.48 6.33
N VAL A 24 -10.40 7.37 5.09
CA VAL A 24 -10.43 8.46 4.11
C VAL A 24 -11.82 8.55 3.49
N ASN A 25 -12.38 9.75 3.44
CA ASN A 25 -13.63 9.98 2.71
C ASN A 25 -13.37 9.89 1.20
N MET A 26 -14.33 9.35 0.44
CA MET A 26 -14.27 9.33 -1.02
C MET A 26 -14.58 10.72 -1.60
N ASP A 27 -13.67 11.65 -1.33
CA ASP A 27 -13.71 13.05 -1.72
C ASP A 27 -12.41 13.38 -2.46
N ARG A 28 -12.54 13.96 -3.65
CA ARG A 28 -11.40 14.40 -4.48
C ARG A 28 -10.50 15.39 -3.74
N GLU A 29 -11.06 16.15 -2.82
CA GLU A 29 -10.35 17.16 -2.04
C GLU A 29 -9.76 16.61 -0.73
N ALA A 30 -9.83 15.29 -0.49
CA ALA A 30 -9.22 14.66 0.66
C ALA A 30 -7.70 14.86 0.68
N SER A 31 -7.22 15.65 1.65
CA SER A 31 -5.81 15.90 1.90
C SER A 31 -5.30 14.90 2.93
N VAL A 32 -4.72 13.80 2.46
CA VAL A 32 -4.27 12.69 3.33
C VAL A 32 -2.88 12.21 2.92
N ARG A 33 -2.16 11.65 3.89
CA ARG A 33 -0.85 11.04 3.69
C ARG A 33 -0.97 9.53 3.53
N VAL A 34 -0.53 9.03 2.38
CA VAL A 34 -0.54 7.60 2.03
C VAL A 34 0.90 7.10 1.99
N LEU A 35 1.19 6.05 2.75
CA LEU A 35 2.42 5.27 2.62
C LEU A 35 2.09 3.96 1.91
N ASN A 36 2.80 3.63 0.84
CA ASN A 36 2.70 2.33 0.18
C ASN A 36 4.03 1.59 0.27
N ILE A 37 4.01 0.38 0.83
CA ILE A 37 5.19 -0.49 0.91
C ILE A 37 5.03 -1.58 -0.15
N GLY A 38 5.81 -1.48 -1.22
CA GLY A 38 5.67 -2.23 -2.46
C GLY A 38 5.06 -1.38 -3.58
N LEU A 39 5.78 -1.22 -4.70
CA LEU A 39 5.30 -0.47 -5.87
C LEU A 39 4.56 -1.36 -6.86
N GLY A 40 5.12 -2.54 -7.16
CA GLY A 40 4.68 -3.35 -8.29
C GLY A 40 4.76 -2.57 -9.60
N ALA A 41 3.70 -2.62 -10.41
CA ALA A 41 3.57 -1.80 -11.63
C ALA A 41 3.10 -0.36 -11.35
N GLY A 42 2.77 -0.02 -10.10
CA GLY A 42 2.38 1.34 -9.71
C GLY A 42 0.90 1.71 -9.88
N TYR A 43 0.02 0.77 -10.28
CA TYR A 43 -1.39 1.06 -10.57
C TYR A 43 -2.11 1.82 -9.44
N VAL A 44 -2.03 1.33 -8.20
CA VAL A 44 -2.75 1.93 -7.06
C VAL A 44 -2.26 3.35 -6.82
N ASN A 45 -0.95 3.57 -6.91
CA ASN A 45 -0.33 4.88 -6.73
C ASN A 45 -0.76 5.85 -7.85
N SER A 46 -0.65 5.44 -9.11
CA SER A 46 -1.09 6.24 -10.26
C SER A 46 -2.59 6.55 -10.21
N TYR A 47 -3.42 5.58 -9.78
CA TYR A 47 -4.86 5.79 -9.60
C TYR A 47 -5.13 6.87 -8.56
N LEU A 48 -4.52 6.76 -7.38
CA LEU A 48 -4.71 7.73 -6.28
C LEU A 48 -4.18 9.11 -6.68
N HIS A 49 -2.98 9.18 -7.26
CA HIS A 49 -2.35 10.42 -7.70
C HIS A 49 -3.18 11.19 -8.73
N HIS A 50 -3.78 10.47 -9.68
CA HIS A 50 -4.60 11.04 -10.74
C HIS A 50 -5.97 11.52 -10.24
N HIS A 51 -6.65 10.71 -9.43
CA HIS A 51 -8.03 11.00 -9.02
C HIS A 51 -8.12 11.90 -7.78
N PHE A 52 -7.11 11.90 -6.91
CA PHE A 52 -7.10 12.63 -5.64
C PHE A 52 -5.90 13.58 -5.57
N PRO A 53 -6.01 14.80 -6.14
CA PRO A 53 -4.89 15.73 -6.33
C PRO A 53 -4.31 16.30 -5.03
N LYS A 54 -4.93 16.05 -3.87
CA LYS A 54 -4.42 16.48 -2.55
C LYS A 54 -3.80 15.34 -1.73
N MET A 55 -3.77 14.12 -2.25
CA MET A 55 -3.07 13.03 -1.58
C MET A 55 -1.56 13.19 -1.72
N GLU A 56 -0.85 13.00 -0.61
CA GLU A 56 0.60 12.88 -0.56
C GLU A 56 0.98 11.41 -0.44
N ILE A 57 1.59 10.86 -1.48
CA ILE A 57 1.89 9.44 -1.64
C ILE A 57 3.41 9.24 -1.52
N THR A 58 3.79 8.43 -0.54
CA THR A 58 5.17 7.94 -0.40
C THR A 58 5.18 6.45 -0.70
N ILE A 59 6.00 6.04 -1.66
CA ILE A 59 6.13 4.65 -2.08
C ILE A 59 7.51 4.16 -1.65
N VAL A 60 7.57 3.04 -0.93
CA VAL A 60 8.83 2.38 -0.57
C VAL A 60 8.95 1.11 -1.40
N GLU A 61 9.98 1.04 -2.22
CA GLU A 61 10.23 -0.08 -3.13
C GLU A 61 11.67 -0.56 -2.98
N ILE A 62 11.86 -1.87 -2.85
CA ILE A 62 13.16 -2.48 -2.62
C ILE A 62 13.94 -2.64 -3.94
N ASP A 63 13.26 -2.93 -5.04
CA ASP A 63 13.87 -3.15 -6.35
C ASP A 63 13.76 -1.89 -7.24
N PRO A 64 14.86 -1.15 -7.48
CA PRO A 64 14.84 0.00 -8.38
C PRO A 64 14.42 -0.35 -9.82
N LYS A 65 14.56 -1.61 -10.27
CA LYS A 65 14.08 -2.03 -11.60
C LYS A 65 12.57 -1.98 -11.69
N MET A 66 11.85 -2.25 -10.61
CA MET A 66 10.39 -2.12 -10.59
C MET A 66 9.96 -0.67 -10.79
N VAL A 67 10.73 0.28 -10.26
CA VAL A 67 10.51 1.71 -10.51
C VAL A 67 10.74 2.07 -11.96
N GLU A 68 11.82 1.58 -12.57
CA GLU A 68 12.09 1.79 -13.99
C GLU A 68 10.96 1.24 -14.87
N ILE A 69 10.47 0.03 -14.55
CA ILE A 69 9.36 -0.61 -15.27
C ILE A 69 8.08 0.22 -15.13
N ALA A 70 7.71 0.61 -13.91
CA ALA A 70 6.51 1.37 -13.63
C ALA A 70 6.51 2.73 -14.37
N ARG A 71 7.66 3.42 -14.39
CA ARG A 71 7.79 4.70 -15.09
C ARG A 71 7.80 4.55 -16.61
N LYS A 72 8.51 3.54 -17.13
CA LYS A 72 8.69 3.37 -18.59
C LYS A 72 7.45 2.80 -19.28
N TRP A 73 6.74 1.90 -18.62
CA TRP A 73 5.69 1.10 -19.26
C TRP A 73 4.29 1.32 -18.67
N PHE A 74 4.19 1.87 -17.45
CA PHE A 74 2.91 2.05 -16.75
C PHE A 74 2.64 3.50 -16.33
N ASP A 75 3.37 4.45 -16.92
CA ASP A 75 3.16 5.90 -16.78
C ASP A 75 3.12 6.40 -15.32
N LEU A 76 3.94 5.80 -14.45
CA LEU A 76 4.08 6.28 -13.08
C LEU A 76 4.70 7.69 -13.07
N THR A 77 3.90 8.68 -12.68
CA THR A 77 4.32 10.09 -12.56
C THR A 77 4.87 10.35 -11.17
N LEU A 78 6.04 11.00 -11.08
CA LEU A 78 6.61 11.45 -9.80
C LEU A 78 6.63 12.97 -9.77
N ASP A 79 6.23 13.54 -8.63
CA ASP A 79 6.19 14.98 -8.36
C ASP A 79 6.22 15.23 -6.85
N ASP A 80 5.94 16.46 -6.41
CA ASP A 80 5.95 16.82 -4.99
C ASP A 80 4.92 16.05 -4.16
N ARG A 81 3.88 15.48 -4.80
CA ARG A 81 2.81 14.74 -4.16
C ARG A 81 2.96 13.23 -4.28
N GLN A 82 3.78 12.73 -5.21
CA GLN A 82 4.07 11.30 -5.34
C GLN A 82 5.56 11.06 -5.49
N ARG A 83 6.16 10.47 -4.45
CA ARG A 83 7.60 10.20 -4.38
C ARG A 83 7.90 8.73 -4.11
N ILE A 84 9.09 8.32 -4.52
CA ILE A 84 9.63 6.98 -4.27
C ILE A 84 10.83 7.07 -3.34
N VAL A 85 10.89 6.13 -2.39
CA VAL A 85 12.05 5.83 -1.56
C VAL A 85 12.52 4.42 -1.92
N ILE A 86 13.70 4.33 -2.54
CA ILE A 86 14.33 3.02 -2.78
C ILE A 86 14.89 2.50 -1.46
N GLY A 87 14.43 1.34 -1.01
CA GLY A 87 14.93 0.72 0.21
C GLY A 87 14.01 -0.31 0.83
N ASP A 88 14.44 -0.83 1.97
CA ASP A 88 13.69 -1.82 2.74
C ASP A 88 12.51 -1.16 3.49
N GLY A 89 11.32 -1.75 3.33
CA GLY A 89 10.09 -1.26 3.95
C GLY A 89 10.08 -1.33 5.48
N LEU A 90 10.68 -2.37 6.08
CA LEU A 90 10.79 -2.53 7.52
C LEU A 90 11.75 -1.49 8.12
N GLU A 91 12.87 -1.23 7.45
CA GLU A 91 13.79 -0.17 7.85
C GLU A 91 13.13 1.21 7.76
N TYR A 92 12.39 1.44 6.67
CA TYR A 92 11.68 2.70 6.45
C TYR A 92 10.67 3.00 7.57
N ILE A 93 9.78 2.06 7.90
CA ILE A 93 8.75 2.30 8.92
C ILE A 93 9.33 2.57 10.31
N LYS A 94 10.45 1.90 10.66
CA LYS A 94 11.13 2.14 11.95
C LYS A 94 11.67 3.56 12.02
N LYS A 95 12.39 4.00 10.97
CA LYS A 95 12.90 5.37 10.88
C LYS A 95 11.77 6.42 10.83
N ALA A 96 10.67 6.11 10.15
CA ALA A 96 9.52 7.01 10.08
C ALA A 96 8.88 7.22 11.46
N VAL A 97 8.76 6.15 12.26
CA VAL A 97 8.31 6.25 13.66
C VAL A 97 9.28 7.08 14.51
N GLU A 98 10.59 6.87 14.38
CA GLU A 98 11.61 7.66 15.10
C GLU A 98 11.54 9.15 14.77
N LYS A 99 11.20 9.48 13.52
CA LYS A 99 11.00 10.86 13.06
C LYS A 99 9.64 11.45 13.45
N GLY A 100 8.76 10.67 14.07
CA GLY A 100 7.40 11.08 14.42
C GLY A 100 6.49 11.28 13.20
N GLU A 101 6.80 10.63 12.07
CA GLU A 101 5.93 10.68 10.90
C GLU A 101 4.60 9.97 11.15
N LYS A 102 3.55 10.44 10.49
CA LYS A 102 2.20 9.90 10.60
C LYS A 102 1.55 9.80 9.23
N TYR A 103 0.77 8.73 9.04
CA TYR A 103 0.06 8.44 7.80
C TYR A 103 -1.41 8.12 8.10
N ASP A 104 -2.30 8.58 7.23
CA ASP A 104 -3.73 8.26 7.28
C ASP A 104 -3.99 6.88 6.71
N VAL A 105 -3.18 6.46 5.74
CA VAL A 105 -3.27 5.14 5.12
C VAL A 105 -1.87 4.57 4.98
N VAL A 106 -1.70 3.33 5.43
CA VAL A 106 -0.55 2.50 5.08
C VAL A 106 -1.07 1.34 4.23
N LEU A 107 -0.60 1.27 3.00
CA LEU A 107 -0.80 0.16 2.08
C LEU A 107 0.40 -0.78 2.19
N LEU A 108 0.12 -2.06 2.42
CA LEU A 108 1.13 -3.09 2.55
C LEU A 108 0.95 -4.15 1.46
N ASP A 109 1.78 -4.07 0.42
CA ASP A 109 1.79 -4.94 -0.77
C ASP A 109 3.22 -5.38 -1.13
N ALA A 110 4.04 -5.64 -0.10
CA ALA A 110 5.42 -6.08 -0.25
C ALA A 110 5.48 -7.60 -0.36
N CYS A 111 5.44 -8.13 -1.59
CA CYS A 111 5.40 -9.57 -1.84
C CYS A 111 6.78 -10.15 -2.22
N ASN A 112 7.02 -11.41 -1.87
CA ASN A 112 8.02 -12.27 -2.53
C ASN A 112 7.27 -13.25 -3.44
N MET A 113 7.69 -13.38 -4.71
CA MET A 113 7.05 -14.25 -5.71
C MET A 113 7.85 -15.54 -6.00
N GLY A 114 8.83 -15.90 -5.15
CA GLY A 114 9.58 -17.15 -5.25
C GLY A 114 8.80 -18.40 -4.81
N GLU A 115 9.47 -19.56 -4.73
CA GLU A 115 8.86 -20.87 -4.44
C GLU A 115 8.09 -20.95 -3.08
N ASN A 116 8.36 -20.02 -2.15
CA ASN A 116 7.61 -19.83 -0.90
C ASN A 116 7.03 -18.41 -0.80
N GLY A 117 6.52 -17.92 -1.92
CA GLY A 117 6.04 -16.56 -2.03
C GLY A 117 4.93 -16.22 -1.03
N ALA A 118 5.02 -15.03 -0.46
CA ALA A 118 4.05 -14.49 0.47
C ALA A 118 3.85 -13.01 0.18
N CYS A 119 2.64 -12.53 0.40
CA CYS A 119 2.32 -11.12 0.46
C CYS A 119 1.48 -10.85 1.71
N PRO A 120 1.89 -9.92 2.59
CA PRO A 120 3.23 -9.34 2.64
C PRO A 120 4.29 -10.37 3.06
N LEU A 121 5.57 -9.95 3.07
CA LEU A 121 6.67 -10.75 3.62
C LEU A 121 6.37 -11.18 5.07
N TRP A 122 6.75 -12.41 5.44
CA TRP A 122 6.50 -12.96 6.77
C TRP A 122 7.07 -12.12 7.91
N ASP A 123 8.24 -11.48 7.69
CA ASP A 123 8.87 -10.60 8.68
C ASP A 123 8.05 -9.34 8.97
N MET A 124 7.13 -8.98 8.07
CA MET A 124 6.17 -7.87 8.27
C MET A 124 4.92 -8.30 9.05
N MET A 125 4.72 -9.60 9.27
CA MET A 125 3.53 -10.19 9.88
C MET A 125 3.75 -10.64 11.32
N ASN A 126 4.36 -9.79 12.15
CA ASN A 126 4.57 -10.08 13.57
C ASN A 126 4.07 -8.95 14.49
N LYS A 127 3.95 -9.25 15.79
CA LYS A 127 3.38 -8.32 16.79
C LYS A 127 4.19 -7.04 16.96
N GLU A 128 5.52 -7.10 16.86
CA GLU A 128 6.38 -5.92 17.00
C GLU A 128 6.17 -4.96 15.81
N ILE A 129 6.13 -5.51 14.60
CA ILE A 129 5.89 -4.74 13.39
C ILE A 129 4.45 -4.22 13.34
N ALA A 130 3.47 -4.98 13.80
CA ALA A 130 2.09 -4.50 13.94
C ALA A 130 1.99 -3.27 14.87
N ARG A 131 2.76 -3.24 15.97
CA ARG A 131 2.86 -2.06 16.84
C ARG A 131 3.57 -0.89 16.15
N THR A 132 4.59 -1.18 15.34
CA THR A 132 5.29 -0.15 14.54
C THR A 132 4.32 0.51 13.56
N PHE A 133 3.50 -0.29 12.85
CA PHE A 133 2.44 0.24 12.00
C PHE A 133 1.40 1.05 12.78
N SER A 134 0.94 0.56 13.94
CA SER A 134 0.03 1.31 14.81
C SER A 134 0.61 2.68 15.20
N SER A 135 1.88 2.72 15.61
CA SER A 135 2.58 3.97 15.93
C SER A 135 2.78 4.89 14.73
N LEU A 136 2.69 4.38 13.50
CA LEU A 136 2.84 5.16 12.27
C LEU A 136 1.50 5.74 11.78
N LEU A 137 0.37 5.19 12.22
CA LEU A 137 -0.95 5.67 11.82
C LEU A 137 -1.39 6.90 12.62
N THR A 138 -2.20 7.75 11.98
CA THR A 138 -3.03 8.76 12.67
C THR A 138 -4.13 8.07 13.48
N GLU A 139 -4.82 8.82 14.34
CA GLU A 139 -5.91 8.27 15.19
C GLU A 139 -7.03 7.60 14.37
N ARG A 140 -7.30 8.12 13.16
CA ARG A 140 -8.29 7.56 12.23
C ARG A 140 -7.66 6.74 11.10
N GLY A 141 -6.35 6.51 11.17
CA GLY A 141 -5.61 5.89 10.09
C GLY A 141 -5.89 4.40 9.96
N ALA A 142 -5.68 3.86 8.76
CA ALA A 142 -5.82 2.43 8.49
C ALA A 142 -4.56 1.82 7.89
N LEU A 143 -4.23 0.62 8.36
CA LEU A 143 -3.34 -0.32 7.67
C LEU A 143 -4.19 -1.23 6.80
N ILE A 144 -3.94 -1.22 5.50
CA ILE A 144 -4.61 -2.06 4.51
C ILE A 144 -3.54 -2.94 3.89
N SER A 145 -3.71 -4.26 4.02
CA SER A 145 -2.70 -5.23 3.62
C SER A 145 -3.28 -6.19 2.61
N ASN A 146 -2.56 -6.36 1.51
CA ASN A 146 -2.86 -7.39 0.55
C ASN A 146 -2.27 -8.72 1.06
N VAL A 147 -3.13 -9.71 1.33
CA VAL A 147 -2.70 -10.98 1.91
C VAL A 147 -2.83 -12.10 0.90
N PHE A 148 -1.69 -12.58 0.39
CA PHE A 148 -1.59 -13.74 -0.50
C PHE A 148 -0.60 -14.75 0.04
N ASN A 149 -0.95 -16.03 -0.03
CA ASN A 149 -0.08 -17.13 0.36
C ASN A 149 0.00 -18.12 -0.80
N PHE A 150 1.21 -18.35 -1.34
CA PHE A 150 1.43 -19.34 -2.41
C PHE A 150 1.62 -20.76 -1.87
N ALA A 151 1.63 -20.97 -0.55
CA ALA A 151 1.55 -22.30 0.01
C ALA A 151 0.15 -22.87 -0.22
N GLY A 152 0.05 -24.09 -0.76
CA GLY A 152 -1.21 -24.84 -0.98
C GLY A 152 -2.01 -25.20 0.29
N LYS A 153 -1.91 -24.39 1.36
CA LYS A 153 -2.76 -24.44 2.55
C LYS A 153 -3.55 -23.14 2.64
N THR A 154 -4.86 -23.26 2.46
CA THR A 154 -5.84 -22.21 2.72
C THR A 154 -5.73 -21.75 4.17
N ILE A 155 -5.14 -20.59 4.41
CA ILE A 155 -5.29 -19.87 5.68
C ILE A 155 -6.28 -18.74 5.42
N LYS A 156 -7.52 -18.89 5.90
CA LYS A 156 -8.46 -17.77 5.96
C LYS A 156 -7.95 -16.82 7.04
N MET A 157 -7.48 -15.64 6.66
CA MET A 157 -7.21 -14.59 7.63
C MET A 157 -7.56 -13.22 7.05
N GLY A 158 -8.76 -12.75 7.40
CA GLY A 158 -9.14 -11.35 7.31
C GLY A 158 -9.58 -10.91 8.70
N LYS A 159 -8.84 -10.00 9.33
CA LYS A 159 -9.30 -9.26 10.50
C LYS A 159 -8.94 -7.80 10.30
N LYS A 160 -9.95 -6.94 10.43
CA LYS A 160 -9.76 -5.52 10.72
C LYS A 160 -9.00 -5.44 12.04
N VAL A 161 -7.74 -5.05 12.01
CA VAL A 161 -6.99 -4.72 13.22
C VAL A 161 -7.35 -3.28 13.56
N VAL A 162 -8.38 -3.13 14.41
CA VAL A 162 -8.69 -1.87 15.06
C VAL A 162 -7.94 -1.88 16.37
N PHE A 163 -7.11 -0.86 16.62
CA PHE A 163 -6.51 -0.60 17.93
C PHE A 163 -7.47 0.23 18.76
#